data_AF-T0QG20-F1
#
_entry.id   AF-T0QG20-F1
#
_cell.length_a   1.000
_cell.length_b   1.000
_cell.length_c   1.000
_cell.angle_alpha   90.00
_cell.angle_beta   90.00
_cell.angle_gamma   90.00
#
_symmetry.space_group_name_H-M   'P 1'
#
loop_
_entity.id
_entity.type
_entity.pdbx_description
1 polymer ?
#
loop_
_entity_poly.entity_id
_entity_poly.type
_entity_poly.pdbx_seq_one_letter_code
_entity_poly.pdbx_strand_id
1 'polypeptide(L)'
;MEKQAWHAPSLNIFDMVLPTGDKVELQRGQAIVPNADTPLEFENEFFKGKVLFLLKTQPAPPKWQQLFLGRRRLFWIQLQGQFKQEPRGLVYIGGEVSNKLRLGLLATTMCRVILSVLNLLVAGLHYGFGRMYPTDVRQRGDEELAHISFPLHSSVDEFVRTPAGQTPPPLGQDGFGETEADRSARKAAKGRYQFNTRDTYTFSFFSFYIDFEHWQLVNVPGVPDVPLEKFWQAMPMRIVAYSIASATDMSTKKPHTHSEKQYYMNMELSPTRLRSV
;
A
#
# COMPACT_ATOMS: atom_id res chain seq x y z
N MET A 1 23.63 -2.38 6.80
CA MET A 1 23.38 -1.06 7.42
C MET A 1 22.97 -1.31 8.87
N GLU A 2 23.68 -0.74 9.84
CA GLU A 2 23.28 -0.82 11.25
C GLU A 2 21.92 -0.11 11.45
N LYS A 3 20.94 -0.78 12.07
CA LYS A 3 19.59 -0.21 12.25
C LYS A 3 19.62 0.83 13.36
N GLN A 4 19.77 2.11 12.98
CA GLN A 4 19.67 3.25 13.89
C GLN A 4 18.27 3.31 14.55
N ALA A 5 18.16 3.90 15.73
CA ALA A 5 16.90 3.92 16.50
C ALA A 5 15.72 4.55 15.72
N TRP A 6 15.99 5.56 14.89
CA TRP A 6 15.00 6.22 14.02
C TRP A 6 14.68 5.46 12.73
N HIS A 7 15.33 4.31 12.48
CA HIS A 7 14.94 3.34 11.46
C HIS A 7 13.88 2.35 11.96
N ALA A 8 13.23 2.62 13.10
CA ALA A 8 12.27 1.71 13.74
C ALA A 8 12.78 0.26 13.76
N PRO A 9 13.83 -0.06 14.54
CA PRO A 9 14.42 -1.41 14.58
C PRO A 9 13.41 -2.48 14.98
N SER A 10 12.29 -2.08 15.59
CA SER A 10 11.13 -2.89 15.89
C SER A 10 10.38 -3.40 14.66
N LEU A 11 10.66 -2.91 13.45
CA LEU A 11 10.03 -3.32 12.20
C LEU A 11 10.97 -4.10 11.29
N ASN A 12 10.39 -5.10 10.64
CA ASN A 12 10.93 -5.76 9.46
C ASN A 12 10.14 -5.30 8.25
N ILE A 13 10.84 -4.81 7.23
CA ILE A 13 10.24 -4.41 5.97
C ILE A 13 11.02 -5.07 4.83
N PHE A 14 10.33 -5.70 3.89
CA PHE A 14 10.93 -6.36 2.74
C PHE A 14 10.16 -6.04 1.47
N ASP A 15 10.87 -5.90 0.35
CA ASP A 15 10.24 -6.07 -0.96
C ASP A 15 9.81 -7.54 -1.12
N MET A 16 8.73 -7.78 -1.85
CA MET A 16 8.22 -9.12 -2.13
C MET A 16 8.31 -9.37 -3.63
N VAL A 17 9.20 -10.28 -4.00
CA VAL A 17 9.49 -10.62 -5.39
C VAL A 17 8.64 -11.82 -5.80
N LEU A 18 7.96 -11.71 -6.94
CA LEU A 18 7.38 -12.87 -7.62
C LEU A 18 8.54 -13.61 -8.31
N PRO A 19 8.87 -14.86 -7.91
CA PRO A 19 9.88 -15.63 -8.62
C PRO A 19 9.41 -15.89 -10.06
N THR A 20 10.33 -15.84 -11.02
CA THR A 20 10.06 -16.30 -12.37
C THR A 20 9.93 -17.82 -12.39
N GLY A 21 8.72 -18.35 -12.61
CA GLY A 21 8.45 -19.79 -12.72
C GLY A 21 7.07 -20.20 -12.21
N ASP A 22 6.76 -21.50 -12.28
CA ASP A 22 5.43 -22.08 -11.97
C ASP A 22 4.97 -21.95 -10.49
N LYS A 23 5.82 -21.44 -9.59
CA LYS A 23 5.49 -21.23 -8.18
C LYS A 23 5.05 -19.79 -7.95
N VAL A 24 3.75 -19.64 -7.72
CA VAL A 24 3.01 -18.38 -7.46
C VAL A 24 3.27 -17.80 -6.05
N GLU A 25 4.35 -18.20 -5.37
CA GLU A 25 4.59 -17.80 -3.99
C GLU A 25 5.59 -16.65 -3.93
N LEU A 26 5.14 -15.51 -3.42
CA LEU A 26 5.96 -14.33 -3.20
C LEU A 26 7.08 -14.65 -2.20
N GLN A 27 8.30 -14.24 -2.54
CA GLN A 27 9.47 -14.41 -1.67
C GLN A 27 9.95 -13.05 -1.17
N ARG A 28 10.45 -13.02 0.08
CA ARG A 28 11.13 -11.83 0.61
C ARG A 28 12.38 -11.57 -0.23
N GLY A 29 12.41 -10.39 -0.85
CA GLY A 29 13.58 -9.85 -1.53
C GLY A 29 14.42 -9.02 -0.57
N GLN A 30 14.72 -7.79 -1.00
CA GLN A 30 15.61 -6.90 -0.26
C GLN A 30 14.93 -6.34 1.00
N ALA A 31 15.69 -6.24 2.08
CA ALA A 31 15.25 -5.54 3.27
C ALA A 31 15.15 -4.04 2.99
N ILE A 32 14.02 -3.43 3.34
CA ILE A 32 13.78 -2.00 3.21
C ILE A 32 14.03 -1.36 4.57
N VAL A 33 14.84 -0.31 4.59
CA VAL A 33 15.08 0.48 5.80
C VAL A 33 14.16 1.71 5.73
N PRO A 34 13.23 1.90 6.69
CA PRO A 34 12.44 3.11 6.73
C PRO A 34 13.36 4.32 6.93
N ASN A 35 12.98 5.47 6.39
CA ASN A 35 13.75 6.71 6.50
C ASN A 35 15.14 6.67 5.85
N ALA A 36 15.43 5.69 4.98
CA ALA A 36 16.72 5.63 4.27
C ALA A 36 17.05 6.94 3.53
N ASP A 37 18.34 7.28 3.43
CA ASP A 37 18.78 8.51 2.77
C ASP A 37 18.55 8.49 1.26
N THR A 38 18.51 7.31 0.67
CA THR A 38 18.26 7.10 -0.76
C THR A 38 17.04 6.19 -0.93
N PRO A 39 16.18 6.46 -1.93
CA PRO A 39 15.08 5.55 -2.24
C PRO A 39 15.58 4.16 -2.62
N LEU A 40 14.86 3.14 -2.20
CA LEU A 40 15.13 1.76 -2.61
C LEU A 40 14.63 1.55 -4.04
N GLU A 41 15.51 1.10 -4.93
CA GLU A 41 15.13 0.68 -6.28
C GLU A 41 14.64 -0.76 -6.27
N PHE A 42 13.60 -1.04 -7.04
CA PHE A 42 13.05 -2.38 -7.23
C PHE A 42 12.54 -2.56 -8.65
N GLU A 43 12.55 -3.80 -9.12
CA GLU A 43 12.07 -4.15 -10.45
C GLU A 43 11.48 -5.56 -10.45
N ASN A 44 10.34 -5.73 -11.10
CA ASN A 44 9.73 -7.02 -11.38
C ASN A 44 9.37 -7.12 -12.86
N GLU A 45 8.56 -8.12 -13.22
CA GLU A 45 8.12 -8.34 -14.61
C GLU A 45 7.30 -7.16 -15.16
N PHE A 46 6.50 -6.49 -14.32
CA PHE A 46 5.48 -5.53 -14.73
C PHE A 46 5.82 -4.07 -14.45
N PHE A 47 6.74 -3.82 -13.52
CA PHE A 47 7.06 -2.47 -13.06
C PHE A 47 8.53 -2.35 -12.68
N LYS A 48 9.11 -1.18 -12.98
CA LYS A 48 10.41 -0.75 -12.49
C LYS A 48 10.23 0.57 -11.77
N GLY A 49 10.76 0.69 -10.56
CA GLY A 49 10.63 1.93 -9.82
C GLY A 49 11.55 2.01 -8.63
N LYS A 50 11.27 3.03 -7.81
CA LYS A 50 11.91 3.25 -6.53
C LYS A 50 10.90 3.75 -5.53
N VAL A 51 11.12 3.39 -4.27
CA VAL A 51 10.24 3.71 -3.15
C VAL A 51 11.04 4.33 -2.02
N LEU A 52 10.48 5.38 -1.43
CA LEU A 52 10.95 5.95 -0.18
C LEU A 52 9.84 5.75 0.86
N PHE A 53 10.11 4.90 1.84
CA PHE A 53 9.21 4.64 2.96
C PHE A 53 9.64 5.48 4.15
N LEU A 54 8.90 6.56 4.39
CA LEU A 54 9.14 7.49 5.49
C LEU A 54 8.24 7.13 6.67
N LEU A 55 8.81 7.11 7.86
CA LEU A 55 8.12 6.77 9.09
C LEU A 55 8.41 7.83 10.14
N LYS A 56 7.37 8.32 10.80
CA LYS A 56 7.51 9.15 11.99
C LYS A 56 7.95 8.25 13.13
N THR A 57 9.11 8.54 13.71
CA THR A 57 9.71 7.76 14.79
C THR A 57 10.15 8.63 15.96
N GLN A 58 10.43 7.99 17.09
CA GLN A 58 11.15 8.56 18.22
C GLN A 58 12.42 7.75 18.51
N PRO A 59 13.63 8.32 18.34
CA PRO A 59 13.91 9.71 17.94
C PRO A 59 13.50 10.01 16.48
N ALA A 60 13.31 11.29 16.16
CA ALA A 60 12.94 11.72 14.82
C ALA A 60 14.07 11.47 13.79
N PRO A 61 13.74 11.13 12.52
CA PRO A 61 14.75 10.92 11.48
C PRO A 61 15.41 12.25 11.10
N PRO A 62 16.73 12.44 11.28
CA PRO A 62 17.37 13.76 11.14
C PRO A 62 17.17 14.41 9.76
N LYS A 63 17.26 13.61 8.69
CA LYS A 63 17.09 14.07 7.31
C LYS A 63 15.64 14.41 6.96
N TRP A 64 14.69 13.64 7.49
CA TRP A 64 13.30 13.66 7.06
C TRP A 64 12.34 14.31 8.06
N GLN A 65 12.81 14.72 9.25
CA GLN A 65 11.98 15.27 10.32
C GLN A 65 11.09 16.44 9.87
N GLN A 66 11.58 17.30 8.95
CA GLN A 66 10.83 18.44 8.44
C GLN A 66 9.56 18.02 7.69
N LEU A 67 9.58 16.83 7.09
CA LEU A 67 8.40 16.24 6.47
C LEU A 67 7.35 15.82 7.51
N PHE A 68 7.63 15.76 8.81
CA PHE A 68 6.63 15.37 9.82
C PHE A 68 6.23 16.52 10.76
N LEU A 69 6.99 17.61 10.80
CA LEU A 69 6.72 18.75 11.68
C LEU A 69 5.42 19.46 11.31
N GLY A 70 4.54 19.65 12.30
CA GLY A 70 3.22 20.28 12.11
C GLY A 70 2.22 19.46 11.28
N ARG A 71 2.58 18.23 10.87
CA ARG A 71 1.73 17.35 10.06
C ARG A 71 1.26 16.16 10.90
N ARG A 72 0.10 15.61 10.54
CA ARG A 72 -0.51 14.46 11.23
C ARG A 72 -0.04 13.10 10.72
N ARG A 73 0.61 13.04 9.54
CA ARG A 73 1.08 11.79 8.93
C ARG A 73 2.02 11.02 9.86
N LEU A 74 1.80 9.71 9.95
CA LEU A 74 2.59 8.78 10.76
C LEU A 74 3.51 7.94 9.89
N PHE A 75 3.07 7.57 8.69
CA PHE A 75 3.95 7.07 7.64
C PHE A 75 3.62 7.74 6.31
N TRP A 76 4.57 7.68 5.39
CA TRP A 76 4.44 8.25 4.07
C TRP A 76 5.24 7.43 3.06
N ILE A 77 4.55 6.96 2.04
CA ILE A 77 5.13 6.23 0.92
C ILE A 77 5.22 7.19 -0.25
N GLN A 78 6.42 7.35 -0.77
CA GLN A 78 6.64 8.05 -2.02
C GLN A 78 7.18 7.04 -3.04
N LEU A 79 6.49 6.90 -4.17
CA LEU A 79 6.82 5.94 -5.21
C LEU A 79 7.01 6.67 -6.53
N GLN A 80 8.04 6.28 -7.27
CA GLN A 80 8.30 6.74 -8.62
C GLN A 80 8.68 5.56 -9.50
N GLY A 81 8.06 5.42 -10.68
CA GLY A 81 8.44 4.36 -11.60
C GLY A 81 7.64 4.33 -12.89
N GLN A 82 7.92 3.30 -13.68
CA GLN A 82 7.38 3.08 -15.01
C GLN A 82 6.86 1.65 -15.14
N PHE A 83 5.72 1.51 -15.81
CA PHE A 83 5.18 0.22 -16.18
C PHE A 83 5.98 -0.39 -17.33
N LYS A 84 6.33 -1.66 -17.20
CA LYS A 84 6.96 -2.45 -18.27
C LYS A 84 5.91 -3.05 -19.22
N GLN A 85 4.69 -3.22 -18.73
CA GLN A 85 3.52 -3.64 -19.47
C GLN A 85 2.32 -2.79 -19.04
N GLU A 86 1.42 -2.45 -19.96
CA GLU A 86 0.21 -1.70 -19.59
C GLU A 86 -0.64 -2.49 -18.59
N PRO A 87 -1.19 -1.83 -17.56
CA PRO A 87 -2.09 -2.47 -16.61
C PRO A 87 -3.30 -3.11 -17.27
N ARG A 88 -3.63 -4.35 -16.87
CA ARG A 88 -4.76 -5.13 -17.42
C ARG A 88 -6.13 -4.58 -17.03
N GLY A 89 -6.20 -3.59 -16.13
CA GLY A 89 -7.43 -2.96 -15.66
C GLY A 89 -7.15 -1.81 -14.72
N LEU A 90 -8.08 -1.52 -13.80
CA LEU A 90 -7.90 -0.47 -12.81
C LEU A 90 -6.76 -0.82 -11.86
N VAL A 91 -5.87 0.15 -11.61
CA VAL A 91 -4.75 0.02 -10.67
C VAL A 91 -5.21 0.46 -9.28
N TYR A 92 -4.95 -0.38 -8.30
CA TYR A 92 -5.24 -0.18 -6.89
C TYR A 92 -3.95 -0.04 -6.09
N ILE A 93 -4.05 0.65 -4.96
CA ILE A 93 -3.07 0.68 -3.87
C ILE A 93 -3.76 0.32 -2.56
N GLY A 94 -3.11 -0.42 -1.67
CA GLY A 94 -3.77 -0.87 -0.45
C GLY A 94 -2.90 -1.71 0.49
N GLY A 95 -3.56 -2.23 1.52
CA GLY A 95 -3.00 -3.19 2.47
C GLY A 95 -3.62 -4.57 2.28
N GLU A 96 -2.82 -5.62 2.33
CA GLU A 96 -3.26 -7.03 2.32
C GLU A 96 -2.60 -7.80 3.47
N VAL A 97 -3.21 -8.89 3.90
CA VAL A 97 -2.56 -9.87 4.78
C VAL A 97 -2.54 -11.25 4.12
N SER A 98 -1.69 -12.15 4.59
CA SER A 98 -1.41 -13.43 3.91
C SER A 98 -2.53 -14.47 3.96
N ASN A 99 -3.62 -14.21 4.69
CA ASN A 99 -4.75 -15.14 4.82
C ASN A 99 -6.06 -14.39 5.11
N LYS A 100 -7.17 -15.13 5.25
CA LYS A 100 -8.45 -14.56 5.71
C LYS A 100 -8.39 -14.10 7.16
N LEU A 101 -9.10 -13.01 7.46
CA LEU A 101 -9.23 -12.49 8.82
C LEU A 101 -10.15 -13.40 9.64
N ARG A 102 -9.71 -13.74 10.85
CA ARG A 102 -10.49 -14.51 11.82
C ARG A 102 -10.94 -13.57 12.94
N LEU A 103 -11.97 -12.80 12.66
CA LEU A 103 -12.47 -11.76 13.57
C LEU A 103 -13.51 -12.33 14.53
N GLY A 104 -13.37 -12.03 15.82
CA GLY A 104 -14.46 -12.18 16.79
C GLY A 104 -15.53 -11.10 16.62
N LEU A 105 -16.63 -11.19 17.36
CA LEU A 105 -17.76 -10.25 17.25
C LEU A 105 -17.34 -8.78 17.44
N LEU A 106 -16.52 -8.51 18.47
CA LEU A 106 -16.04 -7.15 18.76
C LEU A 106 -15.18 -6.60 17.62
N ALA A 107 -14.17 -7.36 17.17
CA ALA A 107 -13.28 -6.94 16.08
C ALA A 107 -14.06 -6.75 14.76
N THR A 108 -15.07 -7.57 14.50
CA THR A 108 -15.96 -7.43 13.34
C THR A 108 -16.73 -6.11 13.37
N THR A 109 -17.31 -5.74 14.52
CA THR A 109 -18.01 -4.46 14.69
C THR A 109 -17.06 -3.28 14.47
N MET A 110 -15.85 -3.35 15.03
CA MET A 110 -14.84 -2.32 14.83
C MET A 110 -14.43 -2.17 13.35
N CYS A 111 -14.19 -3.28 12.65
CA CYS A 111 -13.90 -3.25 11.22
C CYS A 111 -15.02 -2.56 10.44
N ARG A 112 -16.29 -2.82 10.75
CA ARG A 112 -17.41 -2.15 10.08
C ARG A 112 -17.41 -0.64 10.30
N VAL A 113 -17.11 -0.17 11.51
CA VAL A 113 -17.00 1.27 11.80
C VAL A 113 -15.85 1.90 10.98
N ILE A 114 -14.67 1.27 11.00
CA ILE A 114 -13.49 1.73 10.26
C ILE A 114 -13.81 1.80 8.75
N LEU A 115 -14.40 0.75 8.20
CA LEU A 115 -14.76 0.68 6.78
C LEU A 115 -15.83 1.71 6.40
N SER A 116 -16.78 2.01 7.28
CA SER A 116 -17.75 3.09 7.06
C SER A 116 -17.07 4.45 6.98
N VAL A 117 -16.11 4.74 7.86
CA VAL A 117 -15.33 5.98 7.80
C VAL A 117 -14.54 6.05 6.49
N LEU A 118 -13.89 4.96 6.08
CA LEU A 118 -13.10 4.93 4.84
C LEU A 118 -13.95 5.07 3.58
N ASN A 119 -15.16 4.49 3.55
CA ASN A 119 -16.10 4.68 2.44
C ASN A 119 -16.56 6.14 2.27
N LEU A 120 -16.58 6.93 3.35
CA LEU A 120 -16.90 8.37 3.28
C LEU A 120 -15.75 9.19 2.69
N LEU A 121 -14.52 8.72 2.86
CA LEU A 121 -13.31 9.48 2.49
C LEU A 121 -12.81 9.17 1.08
N VAL A 122 -13.06 7.96 0.57
CA VAL A 122 -12.47 7.50 -0.68
C VAL A 122 -13.49 6.77 -1.55
N ALA A 123 -13.74 7.32 -2.75
CA ALA A 123 -14.55 6.66 -3.77
C ALA A 123 -13.82 5.44 -4.36
N GLY A 124 -14.55 4.35 -4.59
CA GLY A 124 -13.99 3.13 -5.18
C GLY A 124 -13.24 2.24 -4.21
N LEU A 125 -13.37 2.47 -2.89
CA LEU A 125 -12.87 1.57 -1.86
C LEU A 125 -13.33 0.13 -2.13
N HIS A 126 -12.38 -0.79 -2.23
CA HIS A 126 -12.62 -2.22 -2.26
C HIS A 126 -11.95 -2.90 -1.07
N TYR A 127 -12.67 -3.77 -0.38
CA TYR A 127 -12.15 -4.52 0.75
C TYR A 127 -12.71 -5.94 0.78
N GLY A 128 -11.96 -6.85 1.38
CA GLY A 128 -12.38 -8.23 1.61
C GLY A 128 -11.82 -8.76 2.93
N PHE A 129 -12.57 -9.63 3.61
CA PHE A 129 -12.09 -10.34 4.80
C PHE A 129 -11.33 -11.63 4.46
N GLY A 130 -11.17 -11.92 3.17
CA GLY A 130 -10.49 -13.08 2.63
C GLY A 130 -11.41 -14.28 2.39
N ARG A 131 -11.11 -15.05 1.36
CA ARG A 131 -11.82 -16.26 0.91
C ARG A 131 -10.77 -17.29 0.48
N MET A 132 -10.70 -18.42 1.17
CA MET A 132 -9.65 -19.42 0.98
C MET A 132 -10.21 -20.78 0.59
N TYR A 133 -9.50 -21.53 -0.24
CA TYR A 133 -9.80 -22.92 -0.55
C TYR A 133 -9.40 -23.83 0.63
N PRO A 134 -10.13 -24.92 0.91
CA PRO A 134 -11.39 -25.34 0.30
C PRO A 134 -12.64 -24.73 0.98
N THR A 135 -12.46 -23.90 2.00
CA THR A 135 -13.55 -23.51 2.90
C THR A 135 -14.54 -22.52 2.26
N ASP A 136 -14.04 -21.53 1.51
CA ASP A 136 -14.83 -20.38 1.05
C ASP A 136 -14.98 -20.33 -0.49
N VAL A 137 -14.17 -21.09 -1.22
CA VAL A 137 -14.12 -21.13 -2.70
C VAL A 137 -13.85 -22.54 -3.24
N ARG A 138 -14.21 -22.77 -4.52
CA ARG A 138 -14.15 -24.09 -5.17
C ARG A 138 -12.76 -24.49 -5.64
N GLN A 139 -11.89 -23.53 -5.93
CA GLN A 139 -10.54 -23.74 -6.45
C GLN A 139 -9.58 -22.65 -5.94
N ARG A 140 -8.27 -22.95 -5.88
CA ARG A 140 -7.25 -22.02 -5.39
C ARG A 140 -7.15 -20.71 -6.20
N GLY A 141 -7.45 -20.75 -7.50
CA GLY A 141 -7.42 -19.55 -8.35
C GLY A 141 -8.47 -18.50 -7.97
N ASP A 142 -9.53 -18.92 -7.28
CA ASP A 142 -10.63 -18.05 -6.84
C ASP A 142 -10.36 -17.46 -5.44
N GLU A 143 -9.22 -17.79 -4.82
CA GLU A 143 -8.86 -17.25 -3.51
C GLU A 143 -8.69 -15.74 -3.60
N GLU A 144 -9.17 -15.07 -2.55
CA GLU A 144 -9.06 -13.64 -2.36
C GLU A 144 -8.46 -13.42 -0.98
N LEU A 145 -7.35 -12.71 -0.90
CA LEU A 145 -6.74 -12.39 0.39
C LEU A 145 -7.55 -11.32 1.11
N ALA A 146 -7.45 -11.27 2.44
CA ALA A 146 -8.02 -10.14 3.15
C ALA A 146 -7.26 -8.86 2.83
N HIS A 147 -7.98 -7.80 2.52
CA HIS A 147 -7.39 -6.56 2.04
C HIS A 147 -8.30 -5.36 2.20
N ILE A 148 -7.68 -4.19 2.09
CA ILE A 148 -8.32 -2.91 1.85
C ILE A 148 -7.54 -2.17 0.77
N SER A 149 -8.23 -1.70 -0.26
CA SER A 149 -7.60 -1.15 -1.46
C SER A 149 -8.41 -0.03 -2.07
N PHE A 150 -7.73 0.89 -2.73
CA PHE A 150 -8.30 2.09 -3.30
C PHE A 150 -7.76 2.30 -4.72
N PRO A 151 -8.56 2.84 -5.65
CA PRO A 151 -8.08 3.16 -6.99
C PRO A 151 -6.91 4.15 -6.91
N LEU A 152 -5.74 3.74 -7.37
CA LEU A 152 -4.47 4.44 -7.12
C LEU A 152 -4.56 5.89 -7.57
N HIS A 153 -4.97 6.12 -8.82
CA HIS A 153 -4.97 7.47 -9.41
C HIS A 153 -5.81 8.47 -8.61
N SER A 154 -7.04 8.11 -8.23
CA SER A 154 -7.93 9.04 -7.51
C SER A 154 -7.68 9.10 -6.00
N SER A 155 -6.96 8.12 -5.41
CA SER A 155 -6.90 7.97 -3.94
C SER A 155 -5.59 8.44 -3.31
N VAL A 156 -4.51 8.57 -4.09
CA VAL A 156 -3.22 9.07 -3.60
C VAL A 156 -3.24 10.57 -3.29
N ASP A 157 -2.38 11.02 -2.39
CA ASP A 157 -2.29 12.41 -1.94
C ASP A 157 -1.79 13.33 -3.05
N GLU A 158 -0.74 12.90 -3.74
CA GLU A 158 -0.24 13.52 -4.96
C GLU A 158 -0.02 12.50 -6.07
N PHE A 159 -0.26 12.92 -7.30
CA PHE A 159 0.01 12.12 -8.50
C PHE A 159 0.54 13.02 -9.62
N VAL A 160 1.73 12.70 -10.12
CA VAL A 160 2.39 13.41 -11.22
C VAL A 160 2.80 12.40 -12.29
N ARG A 161 2.38 12.68 -13.53
CA ARG A 161 2.85 11.98 -14.72
C ARG A 161 3.93 12.83 -15.39
N THR A 162 5.11 12.26 -15.53
CA THR A 162 6.24 12.86 -16.24
C THR A 162 6.38 12.20 -17.61
N PRO A 163 6.19 12.94 -18.73
CA PRO A 163 6.38 12.41 -20.07
C PRO A 163 7.78 11.84 -20.32
N ALA A 164 7.87 10.86 -21.22
CA ALA A 164 9.15 10.31 -21.67
C ALA A 164 10.16 11.41 -22.07
N GLY A 165 11.39 11.30 -21.59
CA GLY A 165 12.47 12.27 -21.84
C GLY A 165 12.48 13.49 -20.92
N GLN A 166 11.49 13.66 -20.05
CA GLN A 166 11.50 14.68 -19.00
C GLN A 166 12.02 14.12 -17.68
N THR A 167 12.55 15.02 -16.82
CA THR A 167 13.04 14.66 -15.49
C THR A 167 11.87 14.62 -14.49
N PRO A 168 11.60 13.47 -13.84
CA PRO A 168 10.53 13.40 -12.85
C PRO A 168 10.93 14.10 -11.55
N PRO A 169 9.97 14.58 -10.74
CA PRO A 169 10.27 15.24 -9.46
C PRO A 169 10.99 14.25 -8.52
N PRO A 170 12.03 14.67 -7.77
CA PRO A 170 12.76 13.74 -6.91
C PRO A 170 11.92 13.35 -5.69
N LEU A 171 12.15 12.13 -5.19
CA LEU A 171 11.57 11.68 -3.93
C LEU A 171 12.28 12.39 -2.74
N GLY A 172 11.61 12.42 -1.59
CA GLY A 172 12.06 13.10 -0.38
C GLY A 172 11.63 14.57 -0.27
N GLN A 173 10.70 15.03 -1.11
CA GLN A 173 10.16 16.40 -1.07
C GLN A 173 8.79 16.45 -0.35
N ASP A 174 8.36 17.64 0.08
CA ASP A 174 7.03 17.84 0.72
C ASP A 174 5.86 17.67 -0.26
N GLY A 175 6.12 17.83 -1.55
CA GLY A 175 5.18 17.63 -2.65
C GLY A 175 5.91 17.49 -3.98
N PHE A 176 5.19 17.12 -5.02
CA PHE A 176 5.71 16.86 -6.37
C PHE A 176 5.26 17.90 -7.40
N GLY A 177 4.50 18.91 -6.96
CA GLY A 177 4.05 20.02 -7.80
C GLY A 177 2.67 19.84 -8.40
N GLU A 178 1.88 18.87 -7.92
CA GLU A 178 0.47 18.79 -8.30
C GLU A 178 -0.31 19.96 -7.71
N THR A 179 -1.04 20.70 -8.55
CA THR A 179 -1.85 21.83 -8.08
C THR A 179 -3.10 21.33 -7.35
N GLU A 180 -3.68 22.16 -6.46
CA GLU A 180 -4.91 21.79 -5.76
C GLU A 180 -6.10 21.60 -6.72
N ALA A 181 -6.11 22.34 -7.84
CA ALA A 181 -7.11 22.19 -8.89
C ALA A 181 -6.97 20.82 -9.59
N ASP A 182 -5.75 20.44 -9.98
CA ASP A 182 -5.48 19.14 -10.61
C ASP A 182 -5.80 17.98 -9.67
N ARG A 183 -5.39 18.09 -8.40
CA ARG A 183 -5.70 17.13 -7.35
C ARG A 183 -7.21 16.97 -7.17
N SER A 184 -7.95 18.07 -7.09
CA SER A 184 -9.41 18.06 -6.95
C SER A 184 -10.10 17.41 -8.14
N ALA A 185 -9.68 17.76 -9.36
CA ALA A 185 -10.19 17.16 -10.60
C ALA A 185 -9.89 15.65 -10.65
N ARG A 186 -8.68 15.24 -10.27
CA ARG A 186 -8.27 13.83 -10.20
C ARG A 186 -9.07 13.03 -9.19
N LYS A 187 -9.31 13.57 -7.99
CA LYS A 187 -10.12 12.92 -6.96
C LYS A 187 -11.59 12.78 -7.37
N ALA A 188 -12.11 13.73 -8.16
CA ALA A 188 -13.46 13.69 -8.70
C ALA A 188 -13.59 12.83 -9.97
N ALA A 189 -12.48 12.45 -10.60
CA ALA A 189 -12.48 11.70 -11.86
C ALA A 189 -13.20 10.36 -11.69
N LYS A 190 -14.14 10.08 -12.59
CA LYS A 190 -14.85 8.80 -12.64
C LYS A 190 -14.24 7.93 -13.73
N GLY A 191 -13.84 6.72 -13.37
CA GLY A 191 -13.32 5.71 -14.31
C GLY A 191 -11.83 5.42 -14.14
N ARG A 192 -11.30 4.69 -15.13
CA ARG A 192 -9.92 4.20 -15.15
C ARG A 192 -8.96 5.24 -15.71
N TYR A 193 -7.89 5.51 -14.97
CA TYR A 193 -6.74 6.22 -15.50
C TYR A 193 -5.94 5.34 -16.47
N GLN A 194 -5.55 5.90 -17.61
CA GLN A 194 -4.80 5.18 -18.65
C GLN A 194 -3.29 5.36 -18.42
N PHE A 195 -2.70 4.37 -17.75
CA PHE A 195 -1.26 4.24 -17.65
C PHE A 195 -0.66 3.73 -18.97
N ASN A 196 0.57 4.11 -19.26
CA ASN A 196 1.35 3.64 -20.40
C ASN A 196 2.76 3.22 -19.95
N THR A 197 3.53 2.66 -20.87
CA THR A 197 4.88 2.13 -20.59
C THR A 197 6.03 3.11 -20.84
N ARG A 198 5.72 4.34 -21.27
CA ARG A 198 6.72 5.35 -21.69
C ARG A 198 6.92 6.47 -20.66
N ASP A 199 5.87 6.80 -19.92
CA ASP A 199 5.90 7.87 -18.94
C ASP A 199 6.39 7.35 -17.58
N THR A 200 6.88 8.27 -16.75
CA THR A 200 7.21 7.99 -15.35
C THR A 200 6.10 8.54 -14.47
N TYR A 201 5.60 7.73 -13.54
CA TYR A 201 4.58 8.11 -12.58
C TYR A 201 5.20 8.30 -11.22
N THR A 202 4.96 9.46 -10.61
CA THR A 202 5.38 9.78 -9.24
C THR A 202 4.15 10.05 -8.40
N PHE A 203 3.97 9.32 -7.31
CA PHE A 203 2.84 9.53 -6.42
C PHE A 203 3.23 9.33 -4.97
N SER A 204 2.39 9.84 -4.08
CA SER A 204 2.57 9.59 -2.66
C SER A 204 1.28 9.27 -1.92
N PHE A 205 1.43 8.47 -0.88
CA PHE A 205 0.36 8.01 -0.02
C PHE A 205 0.84 8.07 1.43
N PHE A 206 0.19 8.87 2.25
CA PHE A 206 0.41 8.91 3.69
C PHE A 206 -0.85 8.50 4.43
N SER A 207 -0.67 8.08 5.68
CA SER A 207 -1.78 7.91 6.60
C SER A 207 -1.39 8.41 7.98
N PHE A 208 -2.41 8.83 8.71
CA PHE A 208 -2.35 9.13 10.13
C PHE A 208 -3.19 8.16 10.96
N TYR A 209 -3.78 7.14 10.33
CA TYR A 209 -4.63 6.15 11.00
C TYR A 209 -3.87 4.89 11.43
N ILE A 210 -2.65 4.68 10.93
CA ILE A 210 -1.82 3.52 11.29
C ILE A 210 -0.47 4.02 11.77
N ASP A 211 -0.13 3.62 12.98
CA ASP A 211 1.16 3.83 13.61
C ASP A 211 1.97 2.54 13.47
N PHE A 212 2.87 2.48 12.49
CA PHE A 212 3.74 1.32 12.32
C PHE A 212 4.85 1.24 13.38
N GLU A 213 5.25 2.36 13.99
CA GLU A 213 6.27 2.35 15.06
C GLU A 213 5.76 1.53 16.25
N HIS A 214 4.51 1.70 16.62
CA HIS A 214 3.85 0.99 17.72
C HIS A 214 2.99 -0.21 17.28
N TRP A 215 2.80 -0.39 15.97
CA TRP A 215 1.98 -1.44 15.36
C TRP A 215 0.50 -1.41 15.80
N GLN A 216 -0.13 -0.24 15.65
CA GLN A 216 -1.50 -0.01 16.10
C GLN A 216 -2.30 0.88 15.12
N LEU A 217 -3.61 0.68 15.11
CA LEU A 217 -4.59 1.58 14.53
C LEU A 217 -4.85 2.72 15.52
N VAL A 218 -4.82 3.96 15.03
CA VAL A 218 -4.94 5.18 15.83
C VAL A 218 -5.81 6.21 15.11
N ASN A 219 -6.22 7.27 15.82
CA ASN A 219 -6.91 8.43 15.25
C ASN A 219 -8.24 8.15 14.52
N VAL A 220 -8.84 6.97 14.69
CA VAL A 220 -10.15 6.65 14.11
C VAL A 220 -11.25 7.26 14.99
N PRO A 221 -12.14 8.13 14.46
CA PRO A 221 -13.18 8.76 15.27
C PRO A 221 -14.07 7.74 16.00
N GLY A 222 -14.21 7.90 17.31
CA GLY A 222 -15.05 7.03 18.14
C GLY A 222 -14.49 5.63 18.40
N VAL A 223 -13.25 5.35 17.96
CA VAL A 223 -12.57 4.07 18.18
C VAL A 223 -11.28 4.32 18.97
N PRO A 224 -11.05 3.61 20.09
CA PRO A 224 -9.79 3.74 20.83
C PRO A 224 -8.61 3.19 20.00
N ASP A 225 -7.40 3.55 20.38
CA ASP A 225 -6.20 2.97 19.76
C ASP A 225 -6.18 1.45 19.94
N VAL A 226 -5.93 0.72 18.85
CA VAL A 226 -6.10 -0.73 18.78
C VAL A 226 -4.87 -1.39 18.18
N PRO A 227 -4.23 -2.33 18.89
CA PRO A 227 -3.15 -3.14 18.33
C PRO A 227 -3.60 -3.85 17.07
N LEU A 228 -2.80 -3.78 16.00
CA LEU A 228 -3.15 -4.34 14.71
C LEU A 228 -3.31 -5.88 14.75
N GLU A 229 -2.66 -6.54 15.71
CA GLU A 229 -2.79 -7.98 15.96
C GLU A 229 -4.22 -8.39 16.33
N LYS A 230 -5.06 -7.47 16.82
CA LYS A 230 -6.49 -7.78 17.05
C LYS A 230 -7.23 -8.12 15.75
N PHE A 231 -6.75 -7.65 14.61
CA PHE A 231 -7.37 -7.88 13.32
C PHE A 231 -6.77 -9.09 12.58
N TRP A 232 -5.44 -9.19 12.55
CA TRP A 232 -4.74 -10.22 11.76
C TRP A 232 -3.66 -10.99 12.51
N GLN A 233 -3.68 -10.95 13.84
CA GLN A 233 -2.77 -11.72 14.71
C GLN A 233 -1.30 -11.44 14.34
N ALA A 234 -0.48 -12.49 14.21
CA ALA A 234 0.92 -12.41 13.83
C ALA A 234 1.16 -12.38 12.32
N MET A 235 0.11 -12.31 11.48
CA MET A 235 0.29 -12.26 10.03
C MET A 235 1.01 -10.97 9.63
N PRO A 236 1.99 -11.03 8.72
CA PRO A 236 2.58 -9.82 8.17
C PRO A 236 1.55 -9.07 7.31
N MET A 237 1.66 -7.74 7.31
CA MET A 237 0.86 -6.87 6.45
C MET A 237 1.68 -6.52 5.21
N ARG A 238 1.07 -6.54 4.03
CA ARG A 238 1.70 -6.09 2.79
C ARG A 238 1.06 -4.81 2.30
N ILE A 239 1.87 -3.82 1.98
CA ILE A 239 1.44 -2.64 1.23
C ILE A 239 1.69 -2.94 -0.24
N VAL A 240 0.65 -2.86 -1.05
CA VAL A 240 0.66 -3.36 -2.42
C VAL A 240 0.13 -2.33 -3.39
N ALA A 241 0.61 -2.41 -4.63
CA ALA A 241 -0.05 -1.85 -5.79
C ALA A 241 -0.25 -2.96 -6.84
N TYR A 242 -1.46 -3.08 -7.36
CA TYR A 242 -1.81 -4.11 -8.36
C TYR A 242 -2.93 -3.64 -9.28
N SER A 243 -3.11 -4.29 -10.43
CA SER A 243 -4.33 -4.13 -11.23
C SER A 243 -5.20 -5.36 -11.19
N ILE A 244 -6.51 -5.17 -11.36
CA ILE A 244 -7.49 -6.25 -11.53
C ILE A 244 -7.98 -6.24 -12.97
N ALA A 245 -7.78 -7.35 -13.68
CA ALA A 245 -8.13 -7.47 -15.10
C ALA A 245 -9.63 -7.22 -15.39
N SER A 246 -10.52 -7.65 -14.50
CA SER A 246 -11.97 -7.47 -14.67
C SER A 246 -12.50 -6.14 -14.15
N ALA A 247 -11.66 -5.28 -13.55
CA ALA A 247 -12.04 -3.98 -13.03
C ALA A 247 -11.90 -2.90 -14.11
N THR A 248 -12.99 -2.63 -14.84
CA THR A 248 -13.04 -1.58 -15.88
C THR A 248 -13.41 -0.21 -15.31
N ASP A 249 -14.05 -0.16 -14.14
CA ASP A 249 -14.43 1.06 -13.42
C ASP A 249 -14.44 0.83 -11.90
N MET A 250 -14.63 1.92 -11.14
CA MET A 250 -14.60 1.92 -9.67
C MET A 250 -15.87 1.33 -9.02
N SER A 251 -16.90 0.97 -9.78
CA SER A 251 -18.16 0.42 -9.27
C SER A 251 -18.17 -1.12 -9.25
N THR A 252 -17.16 -1.76 -9.83
CA THR A 252 -17.03 -3.22 -9.82
C THR A 252 -17.02 -3.76 -8.40
N LYS A 253 -17.85 -4.78 -8.16
CA LYS A 253 -17.92 -5.52 -6.89
C LYS A 253 -17.35 -6.93 -7.03
N LYS A 254 -16.61 -7.19 -8.12
CA LYS A 254 -15.99 -8.49 -8.34
C LYS A 254 -14.86 -8.69 -7.33
N PRO A 255 -14.71 -9.91 -6.78
CA PRO A 255 -13.61 -10.23 -5.88
C PRO A 255 -12.25 -9.94 -6.53
N HIS A 256 -11.32 -9.41 -5.75
CA HIS A 256 -9.93 -9.22 -6.16
C HIS A 256 -9.16 -10.54 -6.00
N THR A 257 -9.49 -11.52 -6.83
CA THR A 257 -8.88 -12.87 -6.76
C THR A 257 -7.40 -12.84 -7.12
N HIS A 258 -6.65 -13.83 -6.63
CA HIS A 258 -5.23 -13.97 -6.96
C HIS A 258 -5.01 -14.06 -8.49
N SER A 259 -5.86 -14.81 -9.20
CA SER A 259 -5.74 -15.01 -10.65
C SER A 259 -5.93 -13.74 -11.49
N GLU A 260 -6.64 -12.74 -10.96
CA GLU A 260 -6.89 -11.47 -11.66
C GLU A 260 -5.85 -10.39 -11.35
N LYS A 261 -5.03 -10.59 -10.32
CA LYS A 261 -4.05 -9.60 -9.86
C LYS A 261 -2.78 -9.63 -10.69
N GLN A 262 -2.36 -8.44 -11.10
CA GLN A 262 -1.00 -8.17 -11.57
C GLN A 262 -0.34 -7.20 -10.60
N TYR A 263 0.60 -7.67 -9.79
CA TYR A 263 1.28 -6.87 -8.76
C TYR A 263 2.42 -6.03 -9.37
N TYR A 264 2.46 -4.75 -9.03
CA TYR A 264 3.49 -3.79 -9.44
C TYR A 264 4.46 -3.48 -8.32
N MET A 265 3.95 -3.36 -7.09
CA MET A 265 4.73 -3.13 -5.87
C MET A 265 4.15 -4.04 -4.80
N ASN A 266 5.03 -4.63 -3.98
CA ASN A 266 4.63 -5.39 -2.83
C ASN A 266 5.68 -5.27 -1.73
N MET A 267 5.31 -4.62 -0.63
CA MET A 267 6.20 -4.40 0.51
C MET A 267 5.58 -5.06 1.73
N GLU A 268 6.25 -6.05 2.31
CA GLU A 268 5.84 -6.72 3.53
C GLU A 268 6.37 -6.00 4.76
N LEU A 269 5.51 -5.80 5.77
CA LEU A 269 5.83 -5.22 7.06
C LEU A 269 5.39 -6.20 8.16
N SER A 270 6.25 -6.36 9.16
CA SER A 270 5.89 -7.05 10.41
C SER A 270 6.70 -6.49 11.57
N PRO A 271 6.16 -6.49 12.79
CA PRO A 271 6.92 -6.12 13.96
C PRO A 271 7.87 -7.29 14.31
N THR A 272 9.12 -6.98 14.60
CA THR A 272 10.20 -7.91 14.96
C THR A 272 9.85 -8.85 16.12
N ARG A 273 9.01 -8.39 17.06
CA ARG A 273 8.52 -9.23 18.16
C ARG A 273 7.66 -10.40 17.68
N LEU A 274 7.03 -10.27 16.52
CA LEU A 274 6.19 -11.30 15.89
C LEU A 274 7.01 -12.17 14.92
N ARG A 275 8.33 -12.30 15.15
CA ARG A 275 9.20 -13.20 14.38
C ARG A 275 8.49 -14.53 14.14
N SER A 276 8.29 -14.81 12.86
CA SER A 276 7.64 -15.99 12.32
C SER A 276 8.31 -17.27 12.84
N VAL A 277 7.46 -18.24 13.16
CA VAL A 277 7.72 -19.66 12.87
C VAL A 277 8.16 -19.82 11.42
#